data_AF-A0A530QSI0-F1
#
_entry.id   AF-A0A530QSI0-F1
#
_cell.length_a   1.000
_cell.length_b   1.000
_cell.length_c   1.000
_cell.angle_alpha   90.00
_cell.angle_beta   90.00
_cell.angle_gamma   90.00
#
_symmetry.space_group_name_H-M   'P 1'
#
loop_
_entity.id
_entity.type
_entity.pdbx_description
1 polymer ?
#
loop_
_entity_poly.entity_id
_entity_poly.type
_entity_poly.pdbx_seq_one_letter_code
_entity_poly.pdbx_strand_id
1 'polypeptide(L)'
;VERRMELAGNASWQAGGMLAPWCERESAEESVLTLGRGSADWWDAALPDHVVRNGTLVLAPARDTGELARFGRRTSGFRQLDQGEIAALEPALADRFGRGLFFAEEAHLDPRKALLALCDKLLGIGARLELSCGAVSATSDIEVDCTGIANSRPELRGVRGEMLVLRTREISLSRPVRLLHPRIPVYLVPRSESLFMIGATMIECDASGPITARSTMELLSVAYALHPAFGEAELVEAGVGVRPAFPDNLPRVEREGKKIRINGLYRHGFLLAPAIARQAADMILG
;
A
#
# COMPACT_ATOMS: atom_id res chain seq x y z
N VAL A 1 -7.73 16.05 13.77
CA VAL A 1 -6.83 17.14 13.36
C VAL A 1 -5.65 16.52 12.62
N GLU A 2 -5.35 17.02 11.44
CA GLU A 2 -4.10 16.73 10.75
C GLU A 2 -3.06 17.81 11.11
N ARG A 3 -1.84 17.39 11.45
CA ARG A 3 -0.74 18.31 11.84
C ARG A 3 -0.09 18.99 10.64
N ARG A 4 -0.57 18.70 9.43
CA ARG A 4 -0.11 19.23 8.16
C ARG A 4 -1.16 20.17 7.58
N MET A 5 -0.71 21.08 6.73
CA MET A 5 -1.58 21.99 5.97
C MET A 5 -2.42 21.27 4.91
N GLU A 6 -1.99 20.07 4.50
CA GLU A 6 -2.63 19.28 3.46
C GLU A 6 -2.62 17.79 3.84
N LEU A 7 -3.59 17.04 3.31
CA LEU A 7 -3.65 15.58 3.42
C LEU A 7 -2.54 14.88 2.61
N ALA A 8 -1.88 15.62 1.72
CA ALA A 8 -0.84 15.13 0.83
C ALA A 8 0.53 14.92 1.52
N GLY A 9 1.42 14.21 0.83
CA GLY A 9 2.83 14.08 1.19
C GLY A 9 3.14 13.21 2.41
N ASN A 10 2.16 12.48 2.96
CA ASN A 10 2.37 11.51 4.04
C ASN A 10 2.51 10.08 3.49
N ALA A 11 2.81 9.12 4.35
CA ALA A 11 2.96 7.73 3.95
C ALA A 11 1.69 7.13 3.31
N SER A 12 0.51 7.58 3.76
CA SER A 12 -0.78 7.15 3.20
C SER A 12 -0.98 7.68 1.78
N TRP A 13 -0.63 8.93 1.51
CA TRP A 13 -0.71 9.55 0.17
C TRP A 13 0.22 8.88 -0.84
N GLN A 14 1.36 8.38 -0.37
CA GLN A 14 2.39 7.72 -1.17
C GLN A 14 2.24 6.19 -1.21
N ALA A 15 1.14 5.65 -0.66
CA ALA A 15 0.93 4.21 -0.57
C ALA A 15 0.59 3.57 -1.93
N GLY A 16 0.84 2.26 -2.04
CA GLY A 16 0.42 1.45 -3.19
C GLY A 16 -1.06 1.11 -3.20
N GLY A 17 -1.77 1.21 -2.07
CA GLY A 17 -3.20 0.92 -1.99
C GLY A 17 -3.57 -0.54 -2.30
N MET A 18 -2.62 -1.46 -2.16
CA MET A 18 -2.88 -2.89 -2.30
C MET A 18 -3.62 -3.42 -1.06
N LEU A 19 -4.72 -4.13 -1.28
CA LEU A 19 -5.49 -4.85 -0.27
C LEU A 19 -5.23 -6.35 -0.50
N ALA A 20 -3.98 -6.73 -0.22
CA ALA A 20 -3.38 -7.98 -0.67
C ALA A 20 -2.89 -8.88 0.50
N PRO A 21 -3.78 -9.31 1.41
CA PRO A 21 -3.34 -9.96 2.64
C PRO A 21 -2.64 -11.30 2.40
N TRP A 22 -2.93 -12.01 1.30
CA TRP A 22 -2.30 -13.29 0.99
C TRP A 22 -0.90 -13.12 0.40
N CYS A 23 -0.70 -12.13 -0.49
CA CYS A 23 0.62 -11.78 -1.01
C CYS A 23 1.54 -11.23 0.09
N GLU A 24 1.01 -10.44 1.03
CA GLU A 24 1.80 -9.87 2.11
C GLU A 24 2.36 -10.93 3.07
N ARG A 25 1.72 -12.11 3.15
CA ARG A 25 2.20 -13.22 3.99
C ARG A 25 3.57 -13.77 3.64
N GLU A 26 4.06 -13.48 2.44
CA GLU A 26 5.39 -13.90 2.03
C GLU A 26 6.47 -13.47 3.05
N SER A 27 6.32 -12.29 3.66
CA SER A 27 7.27 -11.75 4.65
C SER A 27 6.63 -11.11 5.87
N ALA A 28 5.29 -11.06 5.96
CA ALA A 28 4.58 -10.63 7.16
C ALA A 28 4.23 -11.80 8.09
N GLU A 29 3.75 -11.51 9.30
CA GLU A 29 3.22 -12.50 10.24
C GLU A 29 1.77 -12.94 9.91
N GLU A 30 1.30 -14.04 10.50
CA GLU A 30 -0.08 -14.54 10.31
C GLU A 30 -1.17 -13.55 10.73
N SER A 31 -0.85 -12.71 11.71
CA SER A 31 -1.74 -11.64 12.17
C SER A 31 -2.09 -10.65 11.05
N VAL A 32 -1.17 -10.38 10.12
CA VAL A 32 -1.42 -9.46 8.99
C VAL A 32 -2.44 -10.04 8.02
N LEU A 33 -2.38 -11.34 7.72
CA LEU A 33 -3.42 -12.01 6.92
C LEU A 33 -4.75 -11.99 7.67
N THR A 34 -4.75 -12.42 8.93
CA THR A 34 -5.98 -12.54 9.72
C THR A 34 -6.72 -11.20 9.84
N LEU A 35 -6.00 -10.12 10.14
CA LEU A 35 -6.57 -8.77 10.25
C LEU A 35 -6.89 -8.16 8.88
N GLY A 36 -6.17 -8.53 7.83
CA GLY A 36 -6.30 -7.95 6.49
C GLY A 36 -7.40 -8.59 5.61
N ARG A 37 -7.85 -9.82 5.89
CA ARG A 37 -8.84 -10.55 5.05
C ARG A 37 -10.11 -9.75 4.77
N GLY A 38 -10.67 -9.08 5.78
CA GLY A 38 -11.91 -8.29 5.64
C GLY A 38 -11.70 -6.86 5.13
N SER A 39 -10.47 -6.48 4.75
CA SER A 39 -10.13 -5.09 4.43
C SER A 39 -10.84 -4.61 3.17
N ALA A 40 -10.83 -5.41 2.10
CA ALA A 40 -11.50 -5.07 0.84
C ALA A 40 -13.01 -4.87 1.05
N ASP A 41 -13.66 -5.78 1.77
CA ASP A 41 -15.10 -5.70 2.07
C ASP A 41 -15.43 -4.45 2.88
N TRP A 42 -14.59 -4.11 3.86
CA TRP A 42 -14.78 -2.90 4.64
C TRP A 42 -14.61 -1.64 3.78
N TRP A 43 -13.57 -1.57 2.95
CA TRP A 43 -13.33 -0.42 2.08
C TRP A 43 -14.45 -0.24 1.05
N ASP A 44 -14.99 -1.32 0.48
CA ASP A 44 -16.16 -1.27 -0.41
C ASP A 44 -17.40 -0.74 0.30
N ALA A 45 -17.68 -1.24 1.51
CA ALA A 45 -18.82 -0.77 2.29
C ALA A 45 -18.66 0.69 2.75
N ALA A 46 -17.43 1.09 3.08
CA ALA A 46 -17.12 2.43 3.53
C ALA A 46 -17.13 3.44 2.37
N LEU A 47 -16.57 3.06 1.23
CA LEU A 47 -16.35 3.90 0.05
C LEU A 47 -16.70 3.08 -1.21
N PRO A 48 -18.00 2.98 -1.55
CA PRO A 48 -18.43 2.31 -2.77
C PRO A 48 -17.72 2.85 -4.01
N ASP A 49 -17.47 1.98 -5.00
CA ASP A 49 -16.82 2.28 -6.28
C ASP A 49 -15.33 2.68 -6.22
N HIS A 50 -14.71 2.66 -5.03
CA HIS A 50 -13.28 2.96 -4.87
C HIS A 50 -12.36 1.74 -4.85
N VAL A 51 -12.89 0.53 -4.61
CA VAL A 51 -12.12 -0.72 -4.59
C VAL A 51 -12.28 -1.46 -5.90
N VAL A 52 -11.17 -1.95 -6.43
CA VAL A 52 -11.11 -2.77 -7.65
C VAL A 52 -10.70 -4.19 -7.28
N ARG A 53 -11.63 -5.14 -7.47
CA ARG A 53 -11.48 -6.57 -7.13
C ARG A 53 -11.05 -7.43 -8.32
N ASN A 54 -9.91 -7.08 -8.91
CA ASN A 54 -9.36 -7.84 -10.03
C ASN A 54 -8.28 -8.86 -9.59
N GLY A 55 -8.07 -9.06 -8.29
CA GLY A 55 -7.00 -9.90 -7.76
C GLY A 55 -5.61 -9.24 -7.85
N THR A 56 -4.56 -10.00 -7.54
CA THR A 56 -3.16 -9.61 -7.74
C THR A 56 -2.45 -10.68 -8.56
N LEU A 57 -1.60 -10.24 -9.50
CA LEU A 57 -0.76 -11.14 -10.30
C LEU A 57 0.69 -11.07 -9.83
N VAL A 58 1.29 -12.22 -9.51
CA VAL A 58 2.69 -12.34 -9.13
C VAL A 58 3.45 -13.05 -10.25
N LEU A 59 4.48 -12.39 -10.78
CA LEU A 59 5.27 -12.85 -11.92
C LEU A 59 6.74 -12.92 -11.55
N ALA A 60 7.49 -13.74 -12.27
CA ALA A 60 8.94 -13.78 -12.19
C ALA A 60 9.52 -13.89 -13.61
N PRO A 61 10.68 -13.28 -13.89
CA PRO A 61 11.39 -13.49 -15.16
C PRO A 61 11.61 -14.99 -15.45
N ALA A 62 11.71 -15.37 -16.73
CA ALA A 62 11.84 -16.78 -17.14
C ALA A 62 13.02 -17.51 -16.47
N ARG A 63 14.11 -16.78 -16.19
CA ARG A 63 15.30 -17.32 -15.51
C ARG A 63 15.12 -17.50 -14.00
N ASP A 64 14.13 -16.84 -13.41
CA ASP A 64 13.90 -16.75 -11.97
C ASP A 64 12.59 -17.44 -11.54
N THR A 65 12.06 -18.36 -12.35
CA THR A 65 10.78 -19.05 -12.04
C THR A 65 10.78 -19.82 -10.72
N GLY A 66 11.96 -20.21 -10.21
CA GLY A 66 12.12 -20.79 -8.87
C GLY A 66 11.63 -19.86 -7.74
N GLU A 67 11.63 -18.54 -7.98
CA GLU A 67 11.12 -17.53 -7.04
C GLU A 67 9.62 -17.66 -6.84
N LEU A 68 8.85 -18.05 -7.86
CA LEU A 68 7.41 -18.29 -7.72
C LEU A 68 7.14 -19.47 -6.78
N ALA A 69 7.94 -20.54 -6.88
CA ALA A 69 7.81 -21.68 -5.96
C ALA A 69 8.18 -21.29 -4.53
N ARG A 70 9.22 -20.46 -4.34
CA ARG A 70 9.60 -19.93 -3.02
C ARG A 70 8.50 -19.05 -2.43
N PHE A 71 7.96 -18.13 -3.23
CA PHE A 71 6.87 -17.23 -2.86
C PHE A 71 5.61 -18.02 -2.49
N GLY A 72 5.24 -19.00 -3.32
CA GLY A 72 4.08 -19.86 -3.10
C GLY A 72 4.16 -20.69 -1.82
N ARG A 73 5.36 -21.13 -1.40
CA ARG A 73 5.53 -21.84 -0.11
C ARG A 73 5.29 -20.98 1.13
N ARG A 74 5.38 -19.65 1.00
CA ARG A 74 5.19 -18.69 2.10
C ARG A 74 3.84 -17.98 2.04
N THR A 75 3.03 -18.29 1.03
CA THR A 75 1.74 -17.66 0.79
C THR A 75 0.66 -18.73 0.59
N SER A 76 -0.59 -18.30 0.48
CA SER A 76 -1.75 -19.19 0.27
C SER A 76 -2.82 -18.45 -0.54
N GLY A 77 -3.92 -19.11 -0.90
CA GLY A 77 -5.02 -18.44 -1.62
C GLY A 77 -4.70 -18.05 -3.06
N PHE A 78 -3.65 -18.64 -3.66
CA PHE A 78 -3.30 -18.43 -5.05
C PHE A 78 -3.60 -19.63 -5.94
N ARG A 79 -3.79 -19.36 -7.22
CA ARG A 79 -3.77 -20.33 -8.31
C ARG A 79 -2.49 -20.17 -9.12
N GLN A 80 -1.84 -21.28 -9.47
CA GLN A 80 -0.74 -21.23 -10.43
C GLN A 80 -1.32 -21.01 -11.84
N LEU A 81 -0.67 -20.14 -12.60
CA LEU A 81 -1.05 -19.83 -13.97
C LEU A 81 0.01 -20.28 -14.96
N ASP A 82 -0.45 -20.72 -16.13
CA ASP A 82 0.38 -20.82 -17.32
C ASP A 82 0.37 -19.50 -18.15
N GLN A 83 1.13 -19.49 -19.23
CA GLN A 83 1.26 -18.35 -20.15
C GLN A 83 -0.08 -17.92 -20.76
N GLY A 84 -0.94 -18.87 -21.15
CA GLY A 84 -2.22 -18.56 -21.77
C GLY A 84 -3.19 -17.92 -20.77
N GLU A 85 -3.19 -18.40 -19.53
CA GLU A 85 -3.99 -17.84 -18.45
C GLU A 85 -3.50 -16.45 -18.02
N ILE A 86 -2.19 -16.21 -18.02
CA ILE A 86 -1.63 -14.86 -17.81
C ILE A 86 -2.08 -13.91 -18.92
N ALA A 87 -1.98 -14.32 -20.19
CA ALA A 87 -2.43 -13.51 -21.32
C ALA A 87 -3.94 -13.24 -21.30
N ALA A 88 -4.74 -14.19 -20.83
CA ALA A 88 -6.18 -13.99 -20.66
C ALA A 88 -6.51 -12.95 -19.57
N LEU A 89 -5.72 -12.91 -18.48
CA LEU A 89 -5.89 -11.94 -17.41
C LEU A 89 -5.32 -10.56 -17.75
N GLU A 90 -4.09 -10.51 -18.26
CA GLU A 90 -3.38 -9.30 -18.68
C GLU A 90 -2.82 -9.47 -20.10
N PRO A 91 -3.60 -9.16 -21.15
CA PRO A 91 -3.16 -9.31 -22.54
C PRO A 91 -1.88 -8.54 -22.87
N ALA A 92 -1.65 -7.40 -22.21
CA ALA A 92 -0.42 -6.63 -22.39
C ALA A 92 0.86 -7.35 -21.91
N LEU A 93 0.72 -8.42 -21.14
CA LEU A 93 1.83 -9.25 -20.65
C LEU A 93 1.95 -10.58 -21.40
N ALA A 94 1.17 -10.77 -22.47
CA ALA A 94 1.22 -11.96 -23.31
C ALA A 94 2.66 -12.24 -23.79
N ASP A 95 3.04 -13.52 -23.79
CA ASP A 95 4.33 -14.02 -24.24
C ASP A 95 5.58 -13.52 -23.48
N ARG A 96 5.41 -12.69 -22.45
CA ARG A 96 6.52 -12.20 -21.60
C ARG A 96 6.82 -13.13 -20.43
N PHE A 97 5.80 -13.82 -19.91
CA PHE A 97 5.90 -14.64 -18.71
C PHE A 97 5.28 -16.02 -18.95
N GLY A 98 6.05 -17.07 -18.67
CA GLY A 98 5.59 -18.44 -18.86
C GLY A 98 4.76 -19.00 -17.70
N ARG A 99 4.92 -18.44 -16.49
CA ARG A 99 4.23 -18.87 -15.26
C ARG A 99 4.04 -17.70 -14.31
N GLY A 100 3.01 -17.80 -13.48
CA GLY A 100 2.68 -16.81 -12.47
C GLY A 100 1.81 -17.38 -11.35
N LEU A 101 1.58 -16.59 -10.31
CA LEU A 101 0.60 -16.89 -9.26
C LEU A 101 -0.47 -15.82 -9.29
N PHE A 102 -1.74 -16.23 -9.17
CA PHE A 102 -2.88 -15.32 -9.16
C PHE A 102 -3.67 -15.44 -7.87
N PHE A 103 -3.83 -14.31 -7.18
CA PHE A 103 -4.54 -14.18 -5.93
C PHE A 103 -5.89 -13.50 -6.22
N ALA A 104 -6.91 -14.30 -6.49
CA ALA A 104 -8.19 -13.82 -7.01
C ALA A 104 -8.99 -12.98 -5.99
N GLU A 105 -8.83 -13.27 -4.70
CA GLU A 105 -9.56 -12.60 -3.61
C GLU A 105 -8.94 -11.25 -3.22
N GLU A 106 -7.81 -10.87 -3.82
CA GLU A 106 -7.16 -9.60 -3.54
C GLU A 106 -7.78 -8.43 -4.30
N ALA A 107 -7.57 -7.24 -3.76
CA ALA A 107 -8.08 -6.02 -4.34
C ALA A 107 -7.05 -4.90 -4.24
N HIS A 108 -7.37 -3.78 -4.87
CA HIS A 108 -6.61 -2.54 -4.70
C HIS A 108 -7.55 -1.35 -4.79
N LEU A 109 -7.10 -0.23 -4.26
CA LEU A 109 -7.76 1.07 -4.39
C LEU A 109 -6.71 2.14 -4.69
N ASP A 110 -7.15 3.31 -5.11
CA ASP A 110 -6.30 4.51 -5.19
C ASP A 110 -6.29 5.22 -3.83
N PRO A 111 -5.16 5.23 -3.09
CA PRO A 111 -5.05 5.86 -1.79
C PRO A 111 -5.46 7.32 -1.77
N ARG A 112 -5.14 8.07 -2.82
CA ARG A 112 -5.42 9.52 -2.86
C ARG A 112 -6.91 9.76 -2.96
N LYS A 113 -7.58 9.04 -3.87
CA LYS A 113 -9.04 9.12 -4.01
C LYS A 113 -9.75 8.60 -2.76
N ALA A 114 -9.28 7.49 -2.19
CA ALA A 114 -9.87 6.93 -0.98
C ALA A 114 -9.74 7.87 0.23
N LEU A 115 -8.59 8.53 0.41
CA LEU A 115 -8.40 9.50 1.49
C LEU A 115 -9.33 10.71 1.32
N LEU A 116 -9.41 11.28 0.12
CA LEU A 116 -10.30 12.41 -0.17
C LEU A 116 -11.76 12.04 0.07
N ALA A 117 -12.22 10.91 -0.48
CA ALA A 117 -13.58 10.44 -0.29
C ALA A 117 -13.91 10.12 1.19
N LEU A 118 -12.95 9.59 1.95
CA LEU A 118 -13.10 9.39 3.39
C LEU A 118 -13.26 10.72 4.14
N CYS A 119 -12.47 11.74 3.78
CA CYS A 119 -12.61 13.07 4.36
C CYS A 119 -13.98 13.67 4.04
N ASP A 120 -14.44 13.60 2.79
CA ASP A 120 -15.76 14.09 2.39
C ASP A 120 -16.88 13.38 3.14
N LYS A 121 -16.78 12.05 3.30
CA LYS A 121 -17.73 11.25 4.08
C LYS A 121 -17.76 11.68 5.54
N LEU A 122 -16.60 11.89 6.17
CA LEU A 122 -16.50 12.35 7.56
C LEU A 122 -17.13 13.73 7.74
N LEU A 123 -16.87 14.67 6.83
CA LEU A 123 -17.51 15.98 6.84
C LEU A 123 -19.04 15.86 6.69
N GLY A 124 -19.51 14.99 5.79
CA GLY A 124 -20.93 14.74 5.55
C GLY A 124 -21.69 14.19 6.78
N ILE A 125 -21.02 13.46 7.66
CA ILE A 125 -21.60 12.98 8.94
C ILE A 125 -21.39 13.95 10.10
N GLY A 126 -20.92 15.18 9.83
CA GLY A 126 -20.77 16.25 10.82
C GLY A 126 -19.44 16.26 11.56
N ALA A 127 -18.45 15.47 11.14
CA ALA A 127 -17.10 15.60 11.69
C ALA A 127 -16.49 16.94 11.27
N ARG A 128 -15.61 17.48 12.11
CA ARG A 128 -14.83 18.68 11.79
C ARG A 128 -13.41 18.29 11.43
N LEU A 129 -12.96 18.73 10.25
CA LEU A 129 -11.59 18.56 9.81
C LEU A 129 -10.82 19.86 10.02
N GLU A 130 -9.82 19.81 10.88
CA GLU A 130 -8.88 20.90 11.08
C GLU A 130 -7.51 20.46 10.56
N LEU A 131 -7.00 21.21 9.58
CA LEU A 131 -5.65 21.10 9.03
C LEU A 131 -4.84 22.26 9.62
N SER A 132 -3.92 21.99 10.53
CA SER A 132 -3.16 23.06 11.20
C SER A 132 -1.74 22.65 11.54
N CYS A 133 -0.81 23.58 11.38
CA CYS A 133 0.55 23.46 11.90
C CYS A 133 0.57 23.87 13.38
N GLY A 134 0.13 23.00 14.29
CA GLY A 134 0.17 23.31 15.72
C GLY A 134 -0.46 22.28 16.65
N ALA A 135 -0.29 22.49 17.95
CA ALA A 135 -1.01 21.73 18.97
C ALA A 135 -2.48 22.19 18.98
N VAL A 136 -3.39 21.24 18.82
CA VAL A 136 -4.82 21.54 18.92
C VAL A 136 -5.19 21.58 20.39
N SER A 137 -5.57 22.77 20.85
CA SER A 137 -6.13 22.95 22.18
C SER A 137 -7.63 22.71 22.10
N ALA A 138 -8.03 21.44 21.96
CA ALA A 138 -9.41 21.02 22.06
C ALA A 138 -9.57 20.14 23.31
N THR A 139 -10.42 20.56 24.24
CA THR A 139 -10.83 19.71 25.36
C THR A 139 -11.70 18.59 24.81
N SER A 140 -11.15 17.38 24.81
CA SER A 140 -11.83 16.18 24.29
C SER A 140 -12.00 15.16 25.42
N ASP A 141 -13.09 14.41 25.40
CA ASP A 141 -13.30 13.31 26.35
C ASP A 141 -12.31 12.17 26.12
N ILE A 142 -12.00 11.90 24.85
CA ILE A 142 -11.03 10.91 24.40
C ILE A 142 -10.19 11.53 23.27
N GLU A 143 -8.88 11.30 23.30
CA GLU A 143 -7.95 11.68 22.24
C GLU A 143 -7.42 10.41 21.56
N VAL A 144 -7.55 10.34 20.23
CA VAL A 144 -6.93 9.25 19.43
C VAL A 144 -5.76 9.82 18.63
N ASP A 145 -4.55 9.40 18.97
CA ASP A 145 -3.32 9.81 18.31
C ASP A 145 -2.93 8.80 17.22
N CYS A 146 -3.13 9.21 15.96
CA CYS A 146 -2.80 8.46 14.75
C CYS A 146 -1.73 9.17 13.91
N THR A 147 -0.88 10.01 14.52
CA THR A 147 0.02 10.92 13.79
C THR A 147 1.30 10.27 13.24
N GLY A 148 1.42 8.94 13.34
CA GLY A 148 2.49 8.17 12.72
C GLY A 148 3.88 8.58 13.22
N ILE A 149 4.83 8.78 12.30
CA ILE A 149 6.21 9.17 12.63
C ILE A 149 6.33 10.63 13.13
N ALA A 150 5.31 11.47 12.91
CA ALA A 150 5.33 12.88 13.33
C ALA A 150 5.23 13.04 14.86
N ASN A 151 4.82 11.99 15.57
CA ASN A 151 4.90 11.90 17.03
C ASN A 151 5.66 10.63 17.42
N SER A 152 6.92 10.55 16.95
CA SER A 152 7.74 9.36 17.12
C SER A 152 8.06 9.10 18.60
N ARG A 153 8.13 7.81 18.92
CA ARG A 153 8.60 7.29 20.21
C ARG A 153 9.94 6.59 19.99
N PRO A 154 10.77 6.40 21.02
CA PRO A 154 12.05 5.70 20.90
C PRO A 154 11.95 4.29 20.29
N GLU A 155 10.82 3.62 20.45
CA GLU A 155 10.56 2.28 19.90
C GLU A 155 10.17 2.28 18.42
N LEU A 156 9.76 3.43 17.87
CA LEU A 156 9.35 3.54 16.48
C LEU A 156 10.56 3.84 15.61
N ARG A 157 10.67 3.10 14.52
CA ARG A 157 11.60 3.37 13.43
C ARG A 157 10.84 3.82 12.18
N GLY A 158 11.41 4.73 11.42
CA GLY A 158 10.93 5.10 10.11
C GLY A 158 11.48 4.15 9.05
N VAL A 159 10.57 3.59 8.26
CA VAL A 159 10.92 2.89 7.03
C VAL A 159 10.52 3.75 5.86
N ARG A 160 11.51 4.37 5.25
CA ARG A 160 11.37 5.17 4.05
C ARG A 160 11.01 4.26 2.88
N GLY A 161 9.84 4.53 2.29
CA GLY A 161 9.39 3.95 1.04
C GLY A 161 9.37 5.00 -0.05
N GLU A 162 10.03 4.69 -1.16
CA GLU A 162 10.10 5.55 -2.34
C GLU A 162 9.33 4.90 -3.49
N MET A 163 8.64 5.73 -4.26
CA MET A 163 7.77 5.29 -5.35
C MET A 163 7.85 6.26 -6.53
N LEU A 164 7.46 5.77 -7.70
CA LEU A 164 7.28 6.57 -8.91
C LEU A 164 5.83 6.47 -9.39
N VAL A 165 5.35 7.50 -10.06
CA VAL A 165 4.12 7.44 -10.87
C VAL A 165 4.51 7.68 -12.33
N LEU A 166 4.24 6.69 -13.17
CA LEU A 166 4.44 6.78 -14.61
C LEU A 166 3.11 6.92 -15.34
N ARG A 167 3.11 7.58 -16.50
CA ARG A 167 1.95 7.63 -17.41
C ARG A 167 2.33 7.10 -18.78
N THR A 168 1.54 6.15 -19.29
CA THR A 168 1.66 5.67 -20.67
C THR A 168 0.36 5.05 -21.13
N ARG A 169 -0.05 5.32 -22.38
CA ARG A 169 -1.25 4.73 -22.99
C ARG A 169 -0.98 3.44 -23.78
N GLU A 170 0.29 3.05 -23.91
CA GLU A 170 0.71 1.90 -24.70
C GLU A 170 0.44 0.55 -24.01
N ILE A 171 0.28 0.57 -22.69
CA ILE A 171 -0.04 -0.59 -21.87
C ILE A 171 -1.25 -0.28 -20.99
N SER A 172 -2.11 -1.28 -20.81
CA SER A 172 -3.18 -1.27 -19.82
C SER A 172 -3.03 -2.50 -18.94
N LEU A 173 -3.14 -2.31 -17.63
CA LEU A 173 -3.20 -3.38 -16.65
C LEU A 173 -4.48 -3.22 -15.85
N SER A 174 -5.18 -4.31 -15.60
CA SER A 174 -6.43 -4.32 -14.85
C SER A 174 -6.22 -4.54 -13.35
N ARG A 175 -5.03 -5.01 -12.95
CA ARG A 175 -4.72 -5.38 -11.56
C ARG A 175 -3.28 -5.07 -11.15
N PRO A 176 -2.98 -5.08 -9.84
CA PRO A 176 -1.61 -4.98 -9.37
C PRO A 176 -0.78 -6.16 -9.87
N VAL A 177 0.45 -5.85 -10.31
CA VAL A 177 1.42 -6.85 -10.74
C VAL A 177 2.64 -6.75 -9.83
N ARG A 178 2.94 -7.81 -9.09
CA ARG A 178 4.17 -7.94 -8.30
C ARG A 178 5.20 -8.72 -9.10
N LEU A 179 6.32 -8.08 -9.43
CA LEU A 179 7.44 -8.75 -10.08
C LEU A 179 8.44 -9.22 -9.03
N LEU A 180 8.65 -10.53 -8.95
CA LEU A 180 9.70 -11.14 -8.15
C LEU A 180 11.03 -10.96 -8.88
N HIS A 181 11.63 -9.79 -8.69
CA HIS A 181 12.92 -9.48 -9.29
C HIS A 181 14.07 -9.78 -8.31
N PRO A 182 15.18 -10.38 -8.74
CA PRO A 182 16.28 -10.80 -7.85
C PRO A 182 16.90 -9.70 -7.00
N ARG A 183 16.82 -8.43 -7.45
CA ARG A 183 17.43 -7.29 -6.74
C ARG A 183 16.50 -6.66 -5.70
N ILE A 184 15.26 -6.35 -6.10
CA ILE A 184 14.29 -5.67 -5.24
C ILE A 184 12.88 -6.17 -5.57
N PRO A 185 12.03 -6.47 -4.57
CA PRO A 185 10.62 -6.74 -4.80
C PRO A 185 9.94 -5.44 -5.21
N VAL A 186 9.31 -5.42 -6.38
CA VAL A 186 8.57 -4.25 -6.87
C VAL A 186 7.19 -4.70 -7.30
N TYR A 187 6.21 -3.85 -7.04
CA TYR A 187 4.87 -3.97 -7.54
C TYR A 187 4.52 -2.73 -8.35
N LEU A 188 3.61 -2.94 -9.30
CA LEU A 188 3.05 -1.91 -10.14
C LEU A 188 1.54 -1.97 -9.99
N VAL A 189 0.94 -0.84 -9.64
CA VAL A 189 -0.51 -0.71 -9.39
C VAL A 189 -1.11 0.22 -10.43
N PRO A 190 -2.02 -0.24 -11.28
CA PRO A 190 -2.70 0.61 -12.24
C PRO A 190 -3.62 1.61 -11.52
N ARG A 191 -3.75 2.79 -12.11
CA ARG A 191 -4.61 3.90 -11.70
C ARG A 191 -5.42 4.38 -12.90
N SER A 192 -6.38 5.27 -12.64
CA SER A 192 -7.11 5.94 -13.72
C SER A 192 -6.16 6.76 -14.61
N GLU A 193 -6.62 7.13 -15.80
CA GLU A 193 -5.88 8.01 -16.72
C GLU A 193 -4.52 7.45 -17.16
N SER A 194 -4.43 6.13 -17.27
CA SER A 194 -3.23 5.43 -17.74
C SER A 194 -2.00 5.70 -16.87
N LEU A 195 -2.24 5.95 -15.58
CA LEU A 195 -1.22 6.13 -14.56
C LEU A 195 -0.88 4.78 -13.91
N PHE A 196 0.38 4.61 -13.54
CA PHE A 196 0.88 3.42 -12.88
C PHE A 196 1.76 3.84 -11.72
N MET A 197 1.39 3.44 -10.51
CA MET A 197 2.23 3.62 -9.34
C MET A 197 3.18 2.43 -9.24
N ILE A 198 4.47 2.71 -9.19
CA ILE A 198 5.54 1.72 -9.07
C ILE A 198 6.19 1.90 -7.73
N GLY A 199 6.18 0.83 -6.94
CA GLY A 199 6.79 0.89 -5.63
C GLY A 199 6.99 -0.47 -4.99
N ALA A 200 7.48 -0.51 -3.77
CA ALA A 200 8.21 0.60 -3.16
C ALA A 200 9.50 0.05 -2.56
N THR A 201 10.51 0.91 -2.50
CA THR A 201 11.70 0.60 -1.73
C THR A 201 11.35 0.44 -0.23
N MET A 202 12.24 -0.20 0.52
CA MET A 202 12.14 -0.35 1.97
C MET A 202 13.50 -0.02 2.57
N ILE A 203 13.70 1.23 2.97
CA ILE A 203 14.97 1.75 3.48
C ILE A 203 14.77 2.10 4.95
N GLU A 204 15.54 1.49 5.84
CA GLU A 204 15.56 1.84 7.27
C GLU A 204 16.16 3.25 7.44
N CYS A 205 15.30 4.26 7.46
CA CYS A 205 15.67 5.67 7.45
C CYS A 205 14.46 6.56 7.75
N ASP A 206 14.66 7.56 8.60
CA ASP A 206 13.62 8.54 8.96
C ASP A 206 13.58 9.75 8.01
N ALA A 207 14.51 9.83 7.05
CA ALA A 207 14.62 10.97 6.16
C ALA A 207 13.41 11.08 5.23
N SER A 208 12.79 12.25 5.17
CA SER A 208 11.68 12.58 4.27
C SER A 208 12.11 13.38 3.03
N GLY A 209 13.42 13.44 2.76
CA GLY A 209 13.95 14.16 1.59
C GLY A 209 13.58 13.51 0.25
N PRO A 210 13.97 14.12 -0.89
CA PRO A 210 13.67 13.61 -2.24
C PRO A 210 14.15 12.19 -2.48
N ILE A 211 13.54 11.48 -3.44
CA ILE A 211 13.94 10.12 -3.84
C ILE A 211 15.43 10.05 -4.21
N THR A 212 16.09 8.93 -3.92
CA THR A 212 17.48 8.73 -4.35
C THR A 212 17.60 8.35 -5.82
N ALA A 213 18.72 8.72 -6.46
CA ALA A 213 19.02 8.31 -7.83
C ALA A 213 19.02 6.78 -8.02
N ARG A 214 19.52 6.04 -7.00
CA ARG A 214 19.51 4.57 -7.00
C ARG A 214 18.09 4.03 -7.12
N SER A 215 17.20 4.47 -6.24
CA SER A 215 15.81 3.99 -6.19
C SER A 215 15.07 4.31 -7.48
N THR A 216 15.27 5.51 -8.03
CA THR A 216 14.71 5.86 -9.34
C THR A 216 15.19 4.90 -10.43
N MET A 217 16.49 4.66 -10.53
CA MET A 217 17.05 3.72 -11.53
C MET A 217 16.52 2.30 -11.35
N GLU A 218 16.46 1.80 -10.12
CA GLU A 218 16.00 0.43 -9.84
C GLU A 218 14.51 0.24 -10.14
N LEU A 219 13.65 1.19 -9.72
CA LEU A 219 12.21 1.13 -9.98
C LEU A 219 11.90 1.22 -11.49
N LEU A 220 12.57 2.11 -12.22
CA LEU A 220 12.42 2.21 -13.69
C LEU A 220 12.94 0.95 -14.39
N SER A 221 14.05 0.39 -13.94
CA SER A 221 14.59 -0.87 -14.51
C SER A 221 13.61 -2.02 -14.37
N VAL A 222 12.94 -2.11 -13.21
CA VAL A 222 11.94 -3.17 -12.97
C VAL A 222 10.67 -2.93 -13.78
N ALA A 223 10.20 -1.68 -13.89
CA ALA A 223 9.07 -1.35 -14.76
C ALA A 223 9.35 -1.74 -16.22
N TYR A 224 10.54 -1.41 -16.73
CA TYR A 224 10.97 -1.78 -18.08
C TYR A 224 11.08 -3.31 -18.27
N ALA A 225 11.60 -4.02 -17.26
CA ALA A 225 11.68 -5.48 -17.29
C ALA A 225 10.28 -6.13 -17.37
N LEU A 226 9.29 -5.55 -16.68
CA LEU A 226 7.90 -5.97 -16.78
C LEU A 226 7.38 -5.74 -18.20
N HIS A 227 7.49 -4.52 -18.73
CA HIS A 227 7.06 -4.18 -20.09
C HIS A 227 7.83 -2.99 -20.70
N PRO A 228 8.34 -3.08 -21.95
CA PRO A 228 9.15 -2.04 -22.59
C PRO A 228 8.44 -0.70 -22.79
N ALA A 229 7.10 -0.71 -22.88
CA ALA A 229 6.31 0.52 -22.94
C ALA A 229 6.54 1.48 -21.75
N PHE A 230 7.06 0.97 -20.63
CA PHE A 230 7.47 1.82 -19.51
C PHE A 230 8.78 2.58 -19.74
N GLY A 231 9.55 2.21 -20.77
CA GLY A 231 10.79 2.90 -21.14
C GLY A 231 10.56 4.30 -21.70
N GLU A 232 9.44 4.50 -22.40
CA GLU A 232 9.03 5.79 -22.98
C GLU A 232 7.91 6.47 -22.18
N ALA A 233 7.55 5.91 -21.01
CA ALA A 233 6.49 6.46 -20.17
C ALA A 233 6.91 7.78 -19.52
N GLU A 234 5.95 8.71 -19.40
CA GLU A 234 6.18 9.98 -18.70
C GLU A 234 6.40 9.71 -17.21
N LEU A 235 7.50 10.21 -16.65
CA LEU A 235 7.69 10.26 -15.20
C LEU A 235 6.88 11.43 -14.62
N VAL A 236 5.71 11.14 -14.08
CA VAL A 236 4.76 12.14 -13.55
C VAL A 236 5.14 12.59 -12.15
N GLU A 237 5.54 11.66 -11.31
CA GLU A 237 5.85 11.95 -9.91
C GLU A 237 6.93 11.01 -9.38
N ALA A 238 7.78 11.53 -8.50
CA ALA A 238 8.61 10.73 -7.61
C ALA A 238 8.28 11.07 -6.15
N GLY A 239 7.81 10.07 -5.41
CA GLY A 239 7.23 10.22 -4.09
C GLY A 239 8.05 9.51 -3.00
N VAL A 240 7.99 10.06 -1.79
CA VAL A 240 8.65 9.49 -0.61
C VAL A 240 7.69 9.54 0.58
N GLY A 241 7.54 8.41 1.27
CA GLY A 241 6.79 8.32 2.53
C GLY A 241 7.58 7.58 3.60
N VAL A 242 7.61 8.12 4.82
CA VAL A 242 8.23 7.46 5.97
C VAL A 242 7.16 6.71 6.75
N ARG A 243 7.27 5.38 6.77
CA ARG A 243 6.31 4.47 7.40
C ARG A 243 6.75 4.19 8.83
N PRO A 244 5.94 4.51 9.85
CA PRO A 244 6.27 4.15 11.22
C PRO A 244 6.11 2.64 11.41
N ALA A 245 7.12 2.00 11.99
CA ALA A 245 7.11 0.58 12.31
C ALA A 245 7.66 0.34 13.73
N PHE A 246 7.09 -0.65 14.42
CA PHE A 246 7.71 -1.24 15.60
C PHE A 246 8.77 -2.28 15.19
N PRO A 247 9.62 -2.76 16.11
CA PRO A 247 10.64 -3.76 15.81
C PRO A 247 10.06 -5.06 15.21
N ASP A 248 8.86 -5.44 15.61
CA ASP A 248 8.12 -6.62 15.14
C ASP A 248 7.29 -6.36 13.86
N ASN A 249 7.27 -5.14 13.32
CA ASN A 249 6.44 -4.71 12.19
C ASN A 249 4.92 -4.78 12.41
N LEU A 250 4.45 -4.98 13.64
CA LEU A 250 3.02 -5.11 13.94
C LEU A 250 2.47 -3.80 14.52
N PRO A 251 1.24 -3.40 14.13
CA PRO A 251 0.61 -2.21 14.68
C PRO A 251 0.21 -2.42 16.14
N ARG A 252 0.14 -1.31 16.89
CA ARG A 252 -0.34 -1.30 18.28
C ARG A 252 -1.48 -0.31 18.44
N VAL A 253 -2.46 -0.70 19.24
CA VAL A 253 -3.51 0.16 19.79
C VAL A 253 -3.35 0.17 21.30
N GLU A 254 -2.92 1.31 21.85
CA GLU A 254 -2.58 1.43 23.27
C GLU A 254 -3.47 2.48 23.93
N ARG A 255 -4.05 2.18 25.10
CA ARG A 255 -4.85 3.13 25.88
C ARG A 255 -4.12 3.53 27.16
N GLU A 256 -4.02 4.83 27.38
CA GLU A 256 -3.47 5.46 28.58
C GLU A 256 -4.45 6.53 29.06
N GLY A 257 -5.32 6.16 30.01
CA GLY A 257 -6.40 7.03 30.49
C GLY A 257 -7.37 7.42 29.37
N LYS A 258 -7.41 8.71 29.04
CA LYS A 258 -8.24 9.29 27.97
C LYS A 258 -7.57 9.26 26.60
N LYS A 259 -6.30 8.87 26.51
CA LYS A 259 -5.54 8.86 25.26
C LYS A 259 -5.47 7.44 24.70
N ILE A 260 -5.84 7.28 23.45
CA ILE A 260 -5.62 6.07 22.65
C ILE A 260 -4.57 6.42 21.61
N ARG A 261 -3.58 5.56 21.42
CA ARG A 261 -2.53 5.73 20.40
C ARG A 261 -2.62 4.58 19.41
N ILE A 262 -2.56 4.91 18.13
CA ILE A 262 -2.54 3.95 17.03
C ILE A 262 -1.29 4.22 16.20
N ASN A 263 -0.39 3.26 16.11
CA ASN A 263 0.84 3.43 15.32
C ASN A 263 1.41 2.08 14.85
N GLY A 264 2.46 2.15 14.01
CA GLY A 264 3.24 0.97 13.63
C GLY A 264 2.64 0.12 12.51
N LEU A 265 1.75 0.66 11.68
CA LEU A 265 1.13 -0.08 10.58
C LEU A 265 2.13 -0.44 9.45
N TYR A 266 3.37 0.05 9.52
CA TYR A 266 4.44 -0.28 8.59
C TYR A 266 4.01 -0.13 7.12
N ARG A 267 4.10 -1.20 6.31
CA ARG A 267 3.70 -1.21 4.89
C ARG A 267 2.24 -1.63 4.68
N HIS A 268 1.51 -1.93 5.74
CA HIS A 268 0.15 -2.47 5.68
C HIS A 268 -0.93 -1.46 6.09
N GLY A 269 -0.64 -0.15 5.96
CA GLY A 269 -1.53 0.94 6.38
C GLY A 269 -2.98 0.78 5.92
N PHE A 270 -3.22 0.74 4.60
CA PHE A 270 -4.57 0.56 4.04
C PHE A 270 -5.16 -0.81 4.33
N LEU A 271 -4.33 -1.85 4.31
CA LEU A 271 -4.76 -3.22 4.54
C LEU A 271 -5.28 -3.42 5.98
N LEU A 272 -4.57 -2.91 6.98
CA LEU A 272 -4.89 -3.13 8.39
C LEU A 272 -5.71 -2.00 9.03
N ALA A 273 -5.79 -0.82 8.40
CA ALA A 273 -6.54 0.31 8.93
C ALA A 273 -7.96 -0.06 9.39
N PRO A 274 -8.78 -0.82 8.63
CA PRO A 274 -10.12 -1.19 9.08
C PRO A 274 -10.16 -1.97 10.40
N ALA A 275 -9.29 -2.98 10.54
CA ALA A 275 -9.23 -3.83 11.72
C ALA A 275 -8.72 -3.06 12.94
N ILE A 276 -7.69 -2.23 12.74
CA ILE A 276 -7.09 -1.41 13.79
C ILE A 276 -8.03 -0.28 14.23
N ALA A 277 -8.73 0.36 13.31
CA ALA A 277 -9.75 1.36 13.62
C ALA A 277 -10.91 0.75 14.41
N ARG A 278 -11.34 -0.49 14.07
CA ARG A 278 -12.36 -1.22 14.85
C ARG A 278 -11.89 -1.49 16.28
N GLN A 279 -10.68 -2.01 16.46
CA GLN A 279 -10.12 -2.24 17.80
C GLN A 279 -10.11 -0.96 18.64
N ALA A 280 -9.71 0.17 18.05
CA ALA A 280 -9.74 1.45 18.74
C ALA A 280 -11.17 1.90 19.05
N ALA A 281 -12.12 1.73 18.13
CA ALA A 281 -13.52 2.04 18.36
C ALA A 281 -14.12 1.21 19.51
N ASP A 282 -13.82 -0.09 19.56
CA ASP A 282 -14.25 -0.98 20.64
C ASP A 282 -13.67 -0.50 21.99
N MET A 283 -12.39 -0.06 22.02
CA MET A 283 -11.80 0.52 23.25
C MET A 283 -12.46 1.85 23.68
N ILE A 284 -13.02 2.61 22.74
CA ILE A 284 -13.69 3.89 22.99
C ILE A 284 -15.10 3.67 23.52
N LEU A 285 -15.84 2.76 22.89
CA LEU A 285 -17.27 2.56 23.12
C LEU A 285 -17.55 1.56 24.26
N GLY A 286 -16.57 0.72 24.62
CA GLY A 286 -16.73 -0.36 25.61
C GLY A 286 -17.45 -1.57 25.04
#